data_AF-A0A433P6W1-F1
#
_entry.id   AF-A0A433P6W1-F1
#
_cell.length_a   1.000
_cell.length_b   1.000
_cell.length_c   1.000
_cell.angle_alpha   90.00
_cell.angle_beta   90.00
_cell.angle_gamma   90.00
#
_symmetry.space_group_name_H-M   'P 1'
#
loop_
_entity.id
_entity.type
_entity.pdbx_description
1 polymer ?
#
loop_
_entity_poly.entity_id
_entity_poly.type
_entity_poly.pdbx_seq_one_letter_code
_entity_poly.pdbx_strand_id
1 'polypeptide(L)'
;MATVVKPTKIKQKPHSKPNGDDEDRDEEEEPQFPLIAPIIFEPDTFDIVFILDNREIRSQQEHDDIVAQLADRGVHVEVRKLELGDALWIARRRDDSTELVLDYIIERKRMHDLVASIKDGRYVEQKTRMHHSGATHVVYVIEKYDSEALQAFSQARVTSRSRCRIWTMVARGRSWC
;
A
#
# COMPACT_ATOMS: atom_id res chain seq x y z
N MET A 1 -4.13 -20.20 13.87
CA MET A 1 -5.57 -20.32 13.59
C MET A 1 -6.17 -18.92 13.61
N ALA A 2 -6.51 -18.37 12.43
CA ALA A 2 -6.99 -16.98 12.32
C ALA A 2 -8.51 -16.93 12.54
N THR A 3 -8.95 -16.14 13.51
CA THR A 3 -10.37 -15.95 13.80
C THR A 3 -10.92 -14.82 12.94
N VAL A 4 -11.79 -15.16 11.99
CA VAL A 4 -12.55 -14.22 11.16
C VAL A 4 -13.66 -13.61 12.00
N VAL A 5 -13.59 -12.30 12.28
CA VAL A 5 -14.71 -11.57 12.89
C VAL A 5 -15.74 -11.31 11.80
N LYS A 6 -16.94 -11.91 11.95
CA LYS A 6 -18.04 -11.74 11.00
C LYS A 6 -18.74 -10.38 11.24
N PRO A 7 -19.17 -9.68 10.19
CA PRO A 7 -19.91 -8.43 10.34
C PRO A 7 -21.31 -8.67 10.89
N THR A 8 -21.63 -8.01 12.00
CA THR A 8 -22.95 -8.08 12.66
C THR A 8 -23.93 -7.19 11.91
N LYS A 9 -25.07 -7.75 11.46
CA LYS A 9 -26.13 -7.02 10.77
C LYS A 9 -26.76 -5.97 11.69
N ILE A 10 -26.77 -4.71 11.25
CA ILE A 10 -27.55 -3.63 11.88
C ILE A 10 -29.03 -3.90 11.56
N LYS A 11 -29.84 -4.18 12.60
CA LYS A 11 -31.30 -4.27 12.47
C LYS A 11 -31.89 -2.86 12.53
N GLN A 12 -32.54 -2.42 11.45
CA GLN A 12 -33.39 -1.22 11.50
C GLN A 12 -34.68 -1.56 12.25
N LYS A 13 -35.00 -0.82 13.31
CA LYS A 13 -36.22 -0.94 14.11
C LYS A 13 -37.39 -0.26 13.36
N PRO A 14 -38.60 -0.84 13.30
CA PRO A 14 -39.71 -0.23 12.57
C PRO A 14 -40.27 0.98 13.34
N HIS A 15 -40.74 1.97 12.59
CA HIS A 15 -41.20 3.26 13.09
C HIS A 15 -42.65 3.17 13.59
N SER A 16 -42.88 3.25 14.90
CA SER A 16 -44.21 3.41 15.51
C SER A 16 -44.37 4.83 16.08
N LYS A 17 -45.54 5.44 15.84
CA LYS A 17 -45.89 6.82 16.25
C LYS A 17 -46.00 6.98 17.78
N PRO A 18 -45.81 8.20 18.33
CA PRO A 18 -45.62 8.39 19.76
C PRO A 18 -46.96 8.58 20.49
N ASN A 19 -47.04 8.10 21.73
CA ASN A 19 -48.01 8.57 22.70
C ASN A 19 -47.34 8.60 24.08
N GLY A 20 -47.41 9.79 24.70
CA GLY A 20 -47.43 10.10 26.14
C GLY A 20 -46.47 9.37 27.09
N ASP A 21 -45.53 10.16 27.60
CA ASP A 21 -45.10 10.23 29.00
C ASP A 21 -44.58 8.95 29.67
N ASP A 22 -43.32 8.60 29.42
CA ASP A 22 -42.49 7.84 30.36
C ASP A 22 -41.05 8.42 30.33
N GLU A 23 -40.59 8.89 31.49
CA GLU A 23 -39.24 9.40 31.73
C GLU A 23 -38.21 8.25 31.78
N ASP A 24 -38.03 7.55 30.67
CA ASP A 24 -36.85 6.70 30.47
C ASP A 24 -35.84 7.49 29.63
N ARG A 25 -34.96 8.22 30.31
CA ARG A 25 -33.72 8.69 29.68
C ARG A 25 -32.91 7.44 29.37
N ASP A 26 -33.03 6.95 28.14
CA ASP A 26 -32.07 6.04 27.54
C ASP A 26 -30.68 6.67 27.72
N GLU A 27 -29.91 6.19 28.70
CA GLU A 27 -28.50 6.49 28.80
C GLU A 27 -27.86 5.90 27.55
N GLU A 28 -27.68 6.75 26.53
CA GLU A 28 -26.93 6.39 25.33
C GLU A 28 -25.52 6.00 25.79
N GLU A 29 -25.26 4.69 25.90
CA GLU A 29 -23.93 4.17 26.18
C GLU A 29 -22.97 4.70 25.09
N GLU A 30 -22.15 5.67 25.47
CA GLU A 30 -21.09 6.23 24.63
C GLU A 30 -20.28 5.07 24.02
N PRO A 31 -20.09 5.03 22.69
CA PRO A 31 -19.41 3.93 22.04
C PRO A 31 -17.98 3.79 22.58
N GLN A 32 -17.75 2.74 23.36
CA GLN A 32 -16.46 2.50 23.99
C GLN A 32 -15.50 1.88 22.98
N PHE A 33 -14.64 2.72 22.40
CA PHE A 33 -13.56 2.23 21.54
C PHE A 33 -12.52 1.49 22.39
N PRO A 34 -12.01 0.34 21.92
CA PRO A 34 -10.94 -0.35 22.64
C PRO A 34 -9.72 0.56 22.74
N LEU A 35 -9.12 0.61 23.93
CA LEU A 35 -7.84 1.28 24.12
C LEU A 35 -6.79 0.63 23.22
N ILE A 36 -6.21 1.41 22.32
CA ILE A 36 -5.13 0.95 21.45
C ILE A 36 -3.84 0.96 22.29
N ALA A 37 -3.34 -0.23 22.63
CA ALA A 37 -1.99 -0.36 23.19
C ALA A 37 -0.97 -0.24 22.05
N PRO A 38 0.00 0.68 22.13
CA PRO A 38 1.01 0.81 21.09
C PRO A 38 1.92 -0.43 21.06
N ILE A 39 2.17 -0.93 19.86
CA ILE A 39 3.22 -1.95 19.63
C ILE A 39 4.53 -1.19 19.43
N ILE A 40 5.50 -1.43 20.30
CA ILE A 40 6.80 -0.76 20.28
C ILE A 40 7.87 -1.77 19.92
N PHE A 41 8.68 -1.43 18.92
CA PHE A 41 9.86 -2.18 18.53
C PHE A 41 11.08 -1.36 18.96
N GLU A 42 11.84 -1.87 19.92
CA GLU A 42 13.04 -1.19 20.41
C GLU A 42 14.17 -1.24 19.37
N PRO A 43 15.05 -0.23 19.31
CA PRO A 43 16.22 -0.25 18.43
C PRO A 43 17.02 -1.56 18.58
N ASP A 44 17.54 -2.08 17.48
CA ASP A 44 18.32 -3.33 17.42
C ASP A 44 17.55 -4.61 17.84
N THR A 45 16.22 -4.56 17.93
CA THR A 45 15.37 -5.76 18.19
C THR A 45 14.66 -6.30 16.95
N PHE A 46 14.82 -5.64 15.81
CA PHE A 46 14.14 -5.97 14.56
C PHE A 46 15.04 -5.76 13.36
N ASP A 47 14.71 -6.43 12.27
CA ASP A 47 15.35 -6.29 10.97
C ASP A 47 14.42 -5.60 9.98
N ILE A 48 14.99 -4.78 9.10
CA ILE A 48 14.25 -4.17 7.99
C ILE A 48 14.32 -5.12 6.80
N VAL A 49 13.16 -5.56 6.32
CA VAL A 49 13.05 -6.49 5.20
C VAL A 49 12.27 -5.83 4.07
N PHE A 50 12.81 -5.89 2.86
CA PHE A 50 12.14 -5.46 1.64
C PHE A 50 11.30 -6.61 1.09
N ILE A 51 10.00 -6.38 0.95
CA ILE A 51 9.06 -7.36 0.41
C ILE A 51 8.72 -7.00 -1.02
N LEU A 52 8.98 -7.92 -1.95
CA LEU A 52 8.62 -7.80 -3.36
C LEU A 52 7.43 -8.70 -3.69
N ASP A 53 6.41 -8.16 -4.37
CA ASP A 53 5.24 -8.93 -4.79
C ASP A 53 5.62 -9.98 -5.84
N ASN A 54 5.15 -11.21 -5.65
CA ASN A 54 5.48 -12.32 -6.54
C ASN A 54 4.89 -12.21 -7.95
N ARG A 55 3.88 -11.35 -8.18
CA ARG A 55 3.28 -11.13 -9.52
C ARG A 55 4.05 -10.10 -10.34
N GLU A 56 4.91 -9.30 -9.71
CA GLU A 56 5.75 -8.32 -10.41
C GLU A 56 6.89 -9.02 -11.19
N ILE A 57 7.21 -10.25 -10.82
CA ILE A 57 8.19 -11.07 -11.52
C ILE A 57 7.56 -11.71 -12.77
N ARG A 58 8.07 -11.36 -13.95
CA ARG A 58 7.59 -11.94 -15.22
C ARG A 58 8.36 -13.18 -15.66
N SER A 59 9.55 -13.41 -15.11
CA SER A 59 10.36 -14.60 -15.38
C SER A 59 11.28 -14.91 -14.21
N GLN A 60 11.67 -16.18 -14.07
CA GLN A 60 12.62 -16.60 -13.04
C GLN A 60 13.96 -15.86 -13.16
N GLN A 61 14.40 -15.53 -14.36
CA GLN A 61 15.63 -14.76 -14.58
C GLN A 61 15.51 -13.33 -14.06
N GLU A 62 14.44 -12.61 -14.42
CA GLU A 62 14.21 -11.24 -13.91
C GLU A 62 14.08 -11.22 -12.37
N HIS A 63 13.50 -12.26 -11.77
CA HIS A 63 13.46 -12.44 -10.32
C HIS A 63 14.86 -12.54 -9.71
N ASP A 64 15.63 -13.51 -10.18
CA ASP A 64 16.95 -13.79 -9.63
C ASP A 64 17.86 -12.57 -9.81
N ASP A 65 17.73 -11.84 -10.92
CA ASP A 65 18.47 -10.61 -11.19
C ASP A 65 18.11 -9.47 -10.23
N ILE A 66 16.81 -9.20 -9.97
CA ILE A 66 16.38 -8.12 -9.06
C ILE A 66 16.78 -8.44 -7.62
N VAL A 67 16.53 -9.67 -7.18
CA VAL A 67 16.87 -10.12 -5.83
C VAL A 67 18.38 -10.07 -5.63
N ALA A 68 19.18 -10.58 -6.57
CA ALA A 68 20.64 -10.53 -6.49
C ALA A 68 21.15 -9.08 -6.45
N GLN A 69 20.66 -8.20 -7.33
CA GLN A 69 21.07 -6.80 -7.36
C GLN A 69 20.73 -6.02 -6.08
N LEU A 70 19.64 -6.38 -5.40
CA LEU A 70 19.27 -5.77 -4.12
C LEU A 70 20.10 -6.36 -2.98
N ALA A 71 20.32 -7.68 -2.99
CA ALA A 71 21.17 -8.37 -2.02
C ALA A 71 22.62 -7.88 -2.07
N ASP A 72 23.18 -7.66 -3.27
CA ASP A 72 24.52 -7.08 -3.47
C ASP A 72 24.66 -5.68 -2.88
N ARG A 73 23.54 -4.96 -2.70
CA ARG A 73 23.49 -3.64 -2.06
C ARG A 73 23.19 -3.72 -0.56
N GLY A 74 23.20 -4.92 0.02
CA GLY A 74 22.91 -5.16 1.43
C GLY A 74 21.43 -5.07 1.78
N VAL A 75 20.53 -5.14 0.81
CA VAL A 75 19.08 -5.13 1.06
C VAL A 75 18.61 -6.56 1.28
N HIS A 76 17.99 -6.82 2.43
CA HIS A 76 17.37 -8.10 2.73
C HIS A 76 16.02 -8.17 1.99
N VAL A 77 15.92 -9.05 0.99
CA VAL A 77 14.73 -9.16 0.13
C VAL A 77 14.00 -10.47 0.37
N GLU A 78 12.68 -10.40 0.49
CA GLU A 78 11.80 -11.55 0.46
C GLU A 78 10.71 -11.37 -0.59
N VAL A 79 10.37 -12.47 -1.25
CA VAL A 79 9.35 -12.50 -2.29
C VAL A 79 8.12 -13.21 -1.76
N ARG A 80 6.99 -12.50 -1.70
CA ARG A 80 5.69 -13.05 -1.28
C ARG A 80 4.56 -12.21 -1.85
N LYS A 81 3.35 -12.77 -1.85
CA LYS A 81 2.17 -12.03 -2.32
C LYS A 81 1.84 -10.87 -1.38
N LEU A 82 1.63 -9.68 -1.95
CA LEU A 82 1.12 -8.50 -1.27
C LEU A 82 -0.35 -8.27 -1.63
N GLU A 83 -1.13 -7.77 -0.68
CA GLU A 83 -2.52 -7.37 -0.93
C GLU A 83 -2.61 -5.99 -1.59
N LEU A 84 -1.53 -5.22 -1.51
CA LEU A 84 -1.43 -3.85 -2.01
C LEU A 84 0.03 -3.46 -2.32
N GLY A 85 0.24 -2.79 -3.46
CA GLY A 85 1.56 -2.41 -3.94
C GLY A 85 2.33 -3.55 -4.60
N ASP A 86 3.42 -3.20 -5.26
CA ASP A 86 4.35 -4.14 -5.88
C ASP A 86 5.58 -4.40 -5.00
N ALA A 87 5.88 -3.48 -4.08
CA ALA A 87 6.84 -3.73 -3.01
C ALA A 87 6.58 -2.85 -1.79
N LEU A 88 7.08 -3.24 -0.62
CA LEU A 88 7.05 -2.45 0.61
C LEU A 88 8.17 -2.86 1.56
N TRP A 89 8.37 -2.11 2.64
CA TRP A 89 9.26 -2.52 3.73
C TRP A 89 8.47 -2.96 4.95
N ILE A 90 9.00 -3.93 5.67
CA ILE A 90 8.55 -4.31 7.01
C ILE A 90 9.68 -4.16 8.02
N ALA A 91 9.32 -3.91 9.26
CA ALA A 91 10.16 -4.24 10.41
C ALA A 91 9.72 -5.61 10.93
N ARG A 92 10.65 -6.57 11.01
CA ARG A 92 10.41 -7.90 11.60
C ARG A 92 11.16 -8.05 12.90
N ARG A 93 10.45 -8.28 14.00
CA ARG A 93 11.05 -8.49 15.31
C ARG A 93 11.78 -9.83 15.37
N ARG A 94 12.98 -9.84 15.96
CA ARG A 94 13.86 -11.02 15.98
C ARG A 94 13.40 -12.13 16.93
N ASP A 95 12.63 -11.80 17.97
CA ASP A 95 12.22 -12.72 19.04
C ASP A 95 11.07 -13.66 18.63
N ASP A 96 10.04 -13.11 17.98
CA ASP A 96 8.81 -13.81 17.66
C ASP A 96 8.35 -13.62 16.21
N SER A 97 9.17 -12.97 15.39
CA SER A 97 8.89 -12.69 13.97
C SER A 97 7.63 -11.85 13.73
N THR A 98 7.17 -11.08 14.74
CA THR A 98 6.09 -10.10 14.53
C THR A 98 6.53 -9.09 13.48
N GLU A 99 5.64 -8.79 12.53
CA GLU A 99 5.90 -7.88 11.42
C GLU A 99 5.06 -6.61 11.54
N LEU A 100 5.70 -5.47 11.33
CA LEU A 100 5.04 -4.18 11.14
C LEU A 100 5.35 -3.67 9.74
N VAL A 101 4.31 -3.30 8.99
CA VAL A 101 4.49 -2.64 7.69
C VAL A 101 4.96 -1.22 7.92
N LEU A 102 6.05 -0.83 7.26
CA LEU A 102 6.55 0.54 7.30
C LEU A 102 5.71 1.42 6.38
N ASP A 103 5.80 2.73 6.59
CA ASP A 103 4.95 3.73 5.96
C ASP A 103 5.27 4.00 4.47
N TYR A 104 5.99 3.09 3.81
CA TYR A 104 6.44 3.19 2.42
C TYR A 104 5.91 2.02 1.59
N ILE A 105 5.16 2.35 0.54
CA ILE A 105 4.70 1.40 -0.47
C ILE A 105 5.20 1.84 -1.83
N ILE A 106 5.71 0.89 -2.61
CA ILE A 106 6.12 1.08 -4.00
C ILE A 106 5.05 0.49 -4.91
N GLU A 107 4.65 1.27 -5.91
CA GLU A 107 3.85 0.84 -7.05
C GLU A 107 4.70 1.00 -8.32
N ARG A 108 4.94 -0.08 -9.04
CA ARG A 108 5.62 -0.07 -10.31
C ARG A 108 4.61 0.01 -11.45
N LYS A 109 4.83 0.93 -12.39
CA LYS A 109 3.97 1.09 -13.56
C LYS A 109 4.77 1.24 -14.83
N ARG A 110 4.53 0.39 -15.83
CA ARG A 110 5.09 0.60 -17.16
C ARG A 110 4.36 1.73 -17.86
N MET A 111 5.04 2.48 -18.71
CA MET A 111 4.42 3.62 -19.40
C MET A 111 3.18 3.23 -20.22
N HIS A 112 3.24 2.12 -20.97
CA HIS A 112 2.10 1.62 -21.74
C HIS A 112 0.93 1.18 -20.84
N ASP A 113 1.24 0.51 -19.72
CA ASP A 113 0.24 0.07 -18.73
C ASP A 113 -0.40 1.27 -18.04
N LEU A 114 0.37 2.34 -17.81
CA LEU A 114 -0.13 3.60 -17.25
C LEU A 114 -1.16 4.23 -18.21
N VAL A 115 -0.79 4.41 -19.48
CA VAL A 115 -1.69 4.99 -20.51
C VAL A 115 -2.97 4.15 -20.64
N ALA A 116 -2.84 2.82 -20.70
CA ALA A 116 -4.01 1.93 -20.74
C ALA A 116 -4.87 2.05 -19.48
N SER A 117 -4.25 2.06 -18.29
CA SER A 117 -4.95 2.15 -17.01
C SER A 117 -5.67 3.48 -16.76
N ILE A 118 -5.20 4.55 -17.40
CA ILE A 118 -5.88 5.84 -17.37
C ILE A 118 -7.14 5.78 -18.24
N LYS A 119 -7.05 5.16 -19.42
CA LYS A 119 -8.17 5.05 -20.36
C LYS A 119 -9.28 4.14 -19.84
N ASP A 120 -8.94 3.06 -19.14
CA ASP A 120 -9.91 2.08 -18.63
C ASP A 120 -10.35 2.33 -17.17
N GLY A 121 -9.81 3.37 -16.51
CA GLY A 121 -10.19 3.78 -15.15
C GLY A 121 -9.49 3.03 -14.02
N ARG A 122 -8.74 1.95 -14.28
CA ARG A 122 -8.04 1.17 -13.24
C ARG A 122 -7.03 1.99 -12.45
N TYR A 123 -6.43 3.01 -13.08
CA TYR A 123 -5.49 3.91 -12.39
C TYR A 123 -6.13 4.59 -11.17
N VAL A 124 -7.39 5.04 -11.29
CA VAL A 124 -8.09 5.76 -10.22
C VAL A 124 -8.43 4.80 -9.08
N GLU A 125 -8.92 3.60 -9.39
CA GLU A 125 -9.22 2.56 -8.39
C GLU A 125 -7.97 2.17 -7.61
N GLN A 126 -6.87 1.86 -8.31
CA GLN A 126 -5.59 1.48 -7.69
C GLN A 126 -5.10 2.57 -6.75
N LYS A 127 -5.06 3.81 -7.22
CA LYS A 127 -4.67 4.97 -6.40
C LYS A 127 -5.59 5.19 -5.20
N THR A 128 -6.89 4.93 -5.35
CA THR A 128 -7.86 5.04 -4.27
C THR A 128 -7.60 3.99 -3.19
N ARG A 129 -7.33 2.74 -3.57
CA ARG A 129 -6.93 1.68 -2.63
C ARG A 129 -5.65 2.04 -1.88
N MET A 130 -4.65 2.56 -2.59
CA MET A 130 -3.41 3.03 -1.99
C MET A 130 -3.65 4.16 -0.98
N HIS A 131 -4.51 5.14 -1.33
CA HIS A 131 -4.85 6.24 -0.44
C HIS A 131 -5.57 5.79 0.85
N HIS A 132 -6.40 4.74 0.76
CA HIS A 132 -7.13 4.20 1.92
C HIS A 132 -6.33 3.15 2.72
N SER A 133 -5.09 2.87 2.34
CA SER A 133 -4.24 1.88 3.02
C SER A 133 -3.66 2.36 4.36
N GLY A 134 -3.72 3.66 4.62
CA GLY A 134 -3.06 4.28 5.77
C GLY A 134 -1.59 4.62 5.55
N ALA A 135 -0.95 4.10 4.49
CA ALA A 135 0.41 4.47 4.14
C ALA A 135 0.48 5.90 3.58
N THR A 136 1.37 6.73 4.14
CA THR A 136 1.52 8.12 3.74
C THR A 136 2.55 8.30 2.63
N HIS A 137 3.49 7.35 2.45
CA HIS A 137 4.51 7.41 1.39
C HIS A 137 4.29 6.35 0.32
N VAL A 138 3.40 6.66 -0.62
CA VAL A 138 3.22 5.85 -1.84
C VAL A 138 4.11 6.40 -2.96
N VAL A 139 5.06 5.56 -3.39
CA VAL A 139 6.07 5.87 -4.41
C VAL A 139 5.73 5.14 -5.71
N TYR A 140 5.58 5.90 -6.80
CA TYR A 140 5.38 5.31 -8.13
C TYR A 140 6.71 5.24 -8.88
N VAL A 141 7.10 4.03 -9.27
CA VAL A 141 8.27 3.76 -10.12
C VAL A 141 7.79 3.52 -11.54
N ILE A 142 8.03 4.51 -12.41
CA ILE A 142 7.69 4.39 -13.83
C ILE A 142 8.88 3.79 -14.57
N GLU A 143 8.65 2.82 -15.45
CA GLU A 143 9.70 2.22 -16.27
C GLU A 143 9.32 2.15 -17.76
N LYS A 144 10.34 1.92 -18.60
CA LYS A 144 10.26 1.82 -20.07
C LYS A 144 9.61 3.06 -20.68
N TYR A 145 10.41 4.11 -20.76
CA TYR A 145 10.02 5.42 -21.28
C TYR A 145 10.12 5.44 -22.80
N ASP A 146 9.02 5.81 -23.47
CA ASP A 146 9.04 6.27 -24.85
C ASP A 146 8.90 7.80 -24.84
N SER A 147 9.73 8.49 -25.60
CA SER A 147 9.72 9.95 -25.74
C SER A 147 8.37 10.49 -26.19
N GLU A 148 7.63 9.74 -27.01
CA GLU A 148 6.28 10.14 -27.46
C GLU A 148 5.24 10.03 -26.34
N ALA A 149 5.34 8.99 -25.49
CA ALA A 149 4.43 8.79 -24.37
C ALA A 149 4.59 9.88 -23.28
N LEU A 150 5.79 10.47 -23.15
CA LEU A 150 6.03 11.60 -22.24
C LEU A 150 5.26 12.86 -22.66
N GLN A 151 5.12 13.13 -23.96
CA GLN A 151 4.35 14.28 -24.43
C GLN A 151 2.86 14.13 -24.08
N ALA A 152 2.28 12.94 -24.24
CA ALA A 152 0.92 12.63 -23.81
C ALA A 152 0.76 12.77 -22.28
N PHE A 153 1.76 12.34 -21.50
CA PHE A 153 1.77 12.47 -20.04
C PHE A 153 1.97 13.92 -19.57
N SER A 154 2.74 14.74 -20.29
CA SER A 154 2.97 16.15 -19.95
C SER A 154 1.71 17.02 -20.09
N GLN A 155 0.82 16.66 -21.03
CA GLN A 155 -0.49 17.30 -21.19
C GLN A 155 -1.49 16.81 -20.14
N ALA A 156 -1.41 15.55 -19.73
CA ALA A 156 -2.01 15.04 -18.52
C ALA A 156 -1.20 15.51 -17.30
N ARG A 157 -1.15 16.82 -17.05
CA ARG A 157 -0.60 17.40 -15.82
C ARG A 157 -1.42 16.81 -14.65
N VAL A 158 -0.99 15.65 -14.13
CA VAL A 158 -1.59 14.95 -12.99
C VAL A 158 -1.29 15.81 -11.76
N THR A 159 -2.08 16.88 -11.65
CA THR A 159 -2.12 17.77 -10.50
C THR A 159 -2.89 17.01 -9.43
N SER A 160 -2.25 15.98 -8.87
CA SER A 160 -2.83 15.23 -7.76
C SER A 160 -2.45 15.92 -6.46
N ARG A 161 -3.43 16.58 -5.86
CA ARG A 161 -3.35 17.24 -4.55
C ARG A 161 -3.36 16.23 -3.38
N SER A 162 -2.55 15.18 -3.48
CA SER A 162 -2.34 14.14 -2.46
C SER A 162 -0.86 13.80 -2.45
N ARG A 163 -0.27 13.50 -1.28
CA ARG A 163 1.17 13.26 -1.01
C ARG A 163 1.77 12.03 -1.72
N CYS A 164 1.51 11.88 -3.01
CA CYS A 164 2.05 10.83 -3.85
C CYS A 164 3.27 11.39 -4.59
N ARG A 165 4.46 10.90 -4.24
CA ARG A 165 5.71 11.31 -4.89
C ARG A 165 5.97 10.38 -6.07
N ILE A 166 5.88 10.92 -7.28
CA ILE A 166 6.29 10.21 -8.49
C ILE A 166 7.82 10.35 -8.59
N TRP A 167 8.53 9.22 -8.59
CA TRP A 167 9.97 9.20 -8.85
C TRP A 167 10.20 8.73 -10.28
N THR A 168 10.64 9.65 -11.14
CA THR A 168 11.11 9.30 -12.48
C THR A 168 12.56 8.83 -12.37
N MET A 169 12.79 7.52 -12.46
CA MET A 169 14.15 7.00 -12.69
C MET A 169 14.57 7.32 -14.13
N VAL A 170 15.22 8.47 -14.32
CA VAL A 170 16.06 8.66 -15.50
C VAL A 170 17.34 7.86 -15.24
N ALA A 171 17.39 6.63 -15.75
CA ALA A 171 18.64 5.90 -15.88
C ALA A 171 19.55 6.68 -16.84
N ARG A 172 20.25 7.69 -16.32
CA ARG A 172 21.34 8.32 -17.05
C ARG A 172 22.44 7.28 -17.14
N GLY A 173 22.60 6.71 -18.32
CA GLY A 173 23.71 5.82 -18.64
C GLY A 173 25.03 6.45 -18.22
N ARG A 174 25.59 5.91 -17.15
CA ARG A 174 27.04 5.93 -16.94
C ARG A 174 27.40 4.49 -16.60
N SER A 175 28.27 3.95 -17.43
CA SER A 175 28.99 2.70 -17.24
C SER A 175 29.41 2.55 -15.78
N TRP A 176 29.08 1.39 -15.20
CA TRP A 176 29.62 0.96 -13.92
C TRP A 176 31.05 0.48 -14.18
N CYS A 177 32.02 1.28 -13.78
CA CYS A 177 33.43 0.92 -13.60
C CYS A 177 33.80 1.32 -12.17
#